data_AF-A0A1Y2B3D6-F1
#
_entry.id   AF-A0A1Y2B3D6-F1
#
_cell.length_a   1.000
_cell.length_b   1.000
_cell.length_c   1.000
_cell.angle_alpha   90.00
_cell.angle_beta   90.00
_cell.angle_gamma   90.00
#
_symmetry.space_group_name_H-M   'P 1'
#
loop_
_entity.id
_entity.type
_entity.pdbx_description
1 polymer ?
#
loop_
_entity_poly.entity_id
_entity_poly.type
_entity_poly.pdbx_seq_one_letter_code
_entity_poly.pdbx_strand_id
1 'polypeptide(L)'
;VRQSPLATISSLLRGRASAINNKGAVQVAAKDNVVDPERAAMADPKTFSIKGLPLSYIIELIVDWGGVAAIQDLTTTQICERFLKPITEQSGLSLCAQLFLSNAQFKGNPLVQDASWFISHAWQYKFTETIDSILAFAKTENLDPSTMIIWFDLFSNSQHNTAAKPFDWWQTVFMNAIKSIHNVVMVIHPWENPIPLKRVWCIFEVYACTITSSNFHIAMTSQEELTFIDALHTPERFHTVLANINSHKSESWNPSDRDSIFEVIQQTVGFVALDRLVFDTISNWVLSSIQKLMKPYDKESETYLILMAVLGGCLRLQGRYQEAEEILEKCVERWKRVFGANEPNTFSAMNFLGLVYQEQGKLADALPIFTECLEGQTRLHGTDDLRTLRTMNHLGMVYQNMGNFKEAESIFRECRVAATKLFGETDLETLRYTSNLAHSLQTQSKFSEAEPLLIQCLSVFKTIHGPDHPSTLLSMLNLGLFYISQKDFIRAEELLQECLETRKRVLGPEHPDTINSHYNIIALRNAEGNIPEASRLTVQLLQDHTNLLSSSYEPRNSSHPLKHWSKFASITSQKRTALTTPQP
;
A
#
# COMPACT_ATOMS: atom_id res chain seq x y z
N VAL A 1 -11.00 25.77 0.21
CA VAL A 1 -10.55 26.77 1.22
C VAL A 1 -9.57 26.07 2.13
N ARG A 2 -8.27 26.40 2.04
CA ARG A 2 -7.19 25.73 2.80
C ARG A 2 -7.41 25.95 4.30
N GLN A 3 -7.87 24.94 5.03
CA GLN A 3 -7.68 24.91 6.47
C GLN A 3 -6.30 24.33 6.71
N SER A 4 -5.37 25.15 7.22
CA SER A 4 -4.06 24.64 7.64
C SER A 4 -4.25 23.62 8.77
N PRO A 5 -3.30 22.70 9.00
CA PRO A 5 -3.32 21.80 10.15
C PRO A 5 -3.61 22.57 11.46
N LEU A 6 -3.01 23.76 11.58
CA LEU A 6 -3.20 24.72 12.66
C LEU A 6 -4.66 25.14 12.90
N ALA A 7 -5.56 25.07 11.91
CA ALA A 7 -6.94 25.53 12.03
C ALA A 7 -7.79 24.65 12.95
N THR A 8 -7.57 23.33 12.94
CA THR A 8 -8.29 22.37 13.79
C THR A 8 -7.89 22.55 15.25
N ILE A 9 -6.58 22.51 15.55
CA ILE A 9 -6.07 22.79 16.90
C ILE A 9 -6.49 24.20 17.35
N SER A 10 -6.29 25.23 16.52
CA SER A 10 -6.66 26.61 16.86
C SER A 10 -8.17 26.82 17.05
N SER A 11 -9.03 26.00 16.42
CA SER A 11 -10.48 26.05 16.64
C SER A 11 -10.88 25.46 18.00
N LEU A 12 -10.24 24.36 18.41
CA LEU A 12 -10.42 23.75 19.73
C LEU A 12 -9.89 24.66 20.84
N LEU A 13 -8.77 25.35 20.60
CA LEU A 13 -8.20 26.34 21.52
C LEU A 13 -9.06 27.60 21.65
N ARG A 14 -9.70 28.08 20.56
CA ARG A 14 -10.57 29.26 20.59
C ARG A 14 -11.84 29.09 21.44
N GLY A 15 -12.24 27.85 21.74
CA GLY A 15 -13.37 27.55 22.64
C GLY A 15 -13.02 27.54 24.14
N ARG A 16 -11.74 27.70 24.51
CA ARG A 16 -11.28 27.60 25.91
C ARG A 16 -10.26 28.70 26.23
N ALA A 17 -10.77 29.92 26.41
CA ALA A 17 -10.01 31.00 27.03
C ALA A 17 -10.58 31.32 28.42
N SER A 18 -10.15 30.60 29.46
CA SER A 18 -9.91 31.15 30.82
C SER A 18 -9.43 30.08 31.80
N ALA A 19 -8.42 30.46 32.60
CA ALA A 19 -7.81 29.76 33.74
C ALA A 19 -6.99 28.52 33.33
N ILE A 20 -5.68 28.45 33.59
CA ILE A 20 -5.04 28.53 34.90
C ILE A 20 -3.67 29.21 34.77
N ASN A 21 -3.47 30.30 35.51
CA ASN A 21 -2.14 30.88 35.75
C ASN A 21 -1.59 30.25 37.04
N ASN A 22 -0.41 29.65 36.95
CA ASN A 22 0.61 29.52 38.01
C ASN A 22 0.19 28.85 39.34
N LYS A 23 0.67 27.61 39.59
CA LYS A 23 1.06 26.98 40.88
C LYS A 23 1.21 25.46 40.65
N GLY A 24 2.32 24.79 40.94
CA GLY A 24 3.58 25.17 41.56
C GLY A 24 4.62 24.06 41.36
N ALA A 25 5.88 24.38 41.65
CA ALA A 25 6.96 23.40 41.68
C ALA A 25 6.56 22.20 42.58
N VAL A 26 6.50 21.00 41.99
CA VAL A 26 6.27 19.76 42.73
C VAL A 26 7.57 19.42 43.44
N GLN A 27 7.66 19.73 44.74
CA GLN A 27 8.70 19.16 45.59
C GLN A 27 8.42 17.65 45.73
N VAL A 28 9.27 16.84 45.11
CA VAL A 28 9.30 15.39 45.32
C VAL A 28 9.79 15.15 46.75
N ALA A 29 8.86 14.87 47.67
CA ALA A 29 9.20 14.42 49.01
C ALA A 29 9.81 13.01 48.92
N ALA A 30 11.11 12.91 49.13
CA ALA A 30 11.77 11.64 49.37
C ALA A 30 11.29 11.08 50.73
N LYS A 31 10.48 10.03 50.71
CA LYS A 31 10.39 8.98 51.75
C LYS A 31 9.34 7.93 51.37
N ASP A 32 9.84 6.76 50.98
CA ASP A 32 9.55 5.45 51.60
C ASP A 32 9.78 4.32 50.58
N ASN A 33 10.43 3.24 51.05
CA ASN A 33 10.86 2.06 50.31
C ASN A 33 9.69 1.14 49.88
N VAL A 34 8.59 1.71 49.39
CA VAL A 34 7.58 0.97 48.64
C VAL A 34 7.89 1.20 47.17
N VAL A 35 8.36 0.17 46.47
CA VAL A 35 8.46 0.23 45.00
C VAL A 35 7.03 0.36 44.50
N ASP A 36 6.65 1.56 44.08
CA ASP A 36 5.34 1.83 43.51
C ASP A 36 5.08 0.86 42.34
N PRO A 37 3.94 0.15 42.30
CA PRO A 37 3.61 -0.79 41.23
C PRO A 37 3.81 -0.22 39.82
N GLU A 38 3.58 1.08 39.62
CA GLU A 38 3.79 1.73 38.32
C GLU A 38 5.28 1.89 38.01
N ARG A 39 6.11 2.23 39.00
CA ARG A 39 7.57 2.26 38.84
C ARG A 39 8.13 0.86 38.56
N ALA A 40 7.55 -0.18 39.15
CA ALA A 40 7.90 -1.56 38.87
C ALA A 40 7.48 -1.98 37.45
N ALA A 41 6.25 -1.66 37.04
CA ALA A 41 5.73 -1.89 35.70
C ALA A 41 6.61 -1.22 34.64
N MET A 42 7.08 0.00 34.88
CA MET A 42 8.00 0.69 33.97
C MET A 42 9.39 0.05 33.83
N ALA A 43 9.78 -0.83 34.75
CA ALA A 43 11.11 -1.46 34.73
C ALA A 43 11.08 -2.84 34.05
N ASP A 44 10.01 -3.60 34.23
CA ASP A 44 9.82 -4.96 33.70
C ASP A 44 9.08 -4.92 32.35
N PRO A 45 9.69 -5.40 31.25
CA PRO A 45 9.07 -5.35 29.95
C PRO A 45 7.80 -6.23 29.83
N LYS A 46 7.63 -7.24 30.71
CA LYS A 46 6.45 -8.13 30.69
C LYS A 46 5.21 -7.52 31.32
N THR A 47 5.42 -6.59 32.25
CA THR A 47 4.34 -5.89 32.97
C THR A 47 4.31 -4.41 32.62
N PHE A 48 4.93 -4.05 31.48
CA PHE A 48 5.10 -2.66 31.09
C PHE A 48 3.78 -1.92 30.97
N SER A 49 3.78 -0.69 31.49
CA SER A 49 2.57 0.12 31.58
C SER A 49 2.01 0.43 30.19
N ILE A 50 0.73 0.10 30.02
CA ILE A 50 -0.08 0.51 28.86
C ILE A 50 -0.80 1.83 29.11
N LYS A 51 -0.40 2.59 30.14
CA LYS A 51 -1.05 3.85 30.47
C LYS A 51 -0.79 4.92 29.41
N GLY A 52 -1.83 5.68 29.14
CA GLY A 52 -1.84 6.75 28.17
C GLY A 52 -2.49 8.01 28.72
N LEU A 53 -2.59 9.00 27.84
CA LEU A 53 -3.23 10.29 28.13
C LEU A 53 -4.41 10.48 27.17
N PRO A 54 -5.48 11.18 27.61
CA PRO A 54 -6.52 11.57 26.68
C PRO A 54 -5.93 12.51 25.63
N LEU A 55 -6.32 12.31 24.36
CA LEU A 55 -5.88 13.16 23.25
C LEU A 55 -6.13 14.66 23.53
N SER A 56 -7.20 15.00 24.26
CA SER A 56 -7.49 16.38 24.65
C SER A 56 -6.43 17.00 25.58
N TYR A 57 -5.75 16.21 26.40
CA TYR A 57 -4.71 16.72 27.29
C TYR A 57 -3.44 17.11 26.53
N ILE A 58 -3.16 16.45 25.40
CA ILE A 58 -2.04 16.85 24.53
C ILE A 58 -2.29 18.25 23.97
N ILE A 59 -3.54 18.59 23.68
CA ILE A 59 -3.92 19.95 23.26
C ILE A 59 -3.65 20.96 24.38
N GLU A 60 -3.88 20.59 25.64
CA GLU A 60 -3.57 21.42 26.81
C GLU A 60 -2.05 21.61 26.96
N LEU A 61 -1.25 20.56 26.78
CA LEU A 61 0.22 20.68 26.75
C LEU A 61 0.72 21.63 25.67
N ILE A 62 0.10 21.61 24.48
CA ILE A 62 0.44 22.55 23.40
C ILE A 62 0.20 24.00 23.86
N VAL A 63 -0.86 24.27 24.63
CA VAL A 63 -1.10 25.61 25.22
C VAL A 63 0.02 25.98 26.20
N ASP A 64 0.36 25.06 27.10
CA ASP A 64 1.41 25.26 28.10
C ASP A 64 2.80 25.50 27.46
N TRP A 65 3.02 24.94 26.27
CA TRP A 65 4.24 25.15 25.48
C TRP A 65 4.24 26.46 24.66
N GLY A 66 3.25 27.32 24.86
CA GLY A 66 3.14 28.62 24.17
C GLY A 66 2.24 28.61 22.94
N GLY A 67 1.42 27.57 22.78
CA GLY A 67 0.48 27.41 21.67
C GLY A 67 1.13 26.95 20.37
N VAL A 68 0.30 26.78 19.34
CA VAL A 68 0.72 26.16 18.07
C VAL A 68 1.84 26.95 17.37
N ALA A 69 1.81 28.28 17.45
CA ALA A 69 2.84 29.13 16.85
C ALA A 69 4.25 28.88 17.43
N ALA A 70 4.35 28.47 18.69
CA ALA A 70 5.64 28.18 19.34
C ALA A 70 6.26 26.85 18.89
N ILE A 71 5.43 25.94 18.35
CA ILE A 71 5.82 24.54 18.07
C ILE A 71 5.62 24.09 16.61
N GLN A 72 5.02 24.93 15.75
CA GLN A 72 4.57 24.58 14.39
C GLN A 72 5.66 23.99 13.47
N ASP A 73 6.92 24.32 13.71
CA ASP A 73 8.06 23.86 12.89
C ASP A 73 8.94 22.84 13.61
N LEU A 74 8.53 22.43 14.81
CA LEU A 74 9.27 21.47 15.62
C LEU A 74 8.84 20.03 15.30
N THR A 75 9.83 19.16 15.16
CA THR A 75 9.60 17.71 15.07
C THR A 75 9.24 17.12 16.42
N THR A 76 8.68 15.90 16.44
CA THR A 76 8.45 15.17 17.71
C THR A 76 9.74 15.06 18.52
N THR A 77 10.89 14.80 17.87
CA THR A 77 12.21 14.81 18.55
C THR A 77 12.48 16.14 19.24
N GLN A 78 12.28 17.26 18.55
CA GLN A 78 12.55 18.58 19.13
C GLN A 78 11.56 18.94 20.24
N ILE A 79 10.30 18.49 20.15
CA ILE A 79 9.33 18.63 21.24
C ILE A 79 9.78 17.85 22.47
N CYS A 80 10.22 16.61 22.28
CA CYS A 80 10.75 15.77 23.33
C CYS A 80 11.91 16.47 24.06
N GLU A 81 12.90 16.96 23.31
CA GLU A 81 14.10 17.59 23.88
C GLU A 81 13.82 18.93 24.56
N ARG A 82 13.00 19.79 23.93
CA ARG A 82 12.80 21.17 24.37
C ARG A 82 11.80 21.32 25.51
N PHE A 83 10.76 20.48 25.52
CA PHE A 83 9.64 20.65 26.46
C PHE A 83 9.46 19.46 27.37
N LEU A 84 9.49 18.24 26.82
CA LEU A 84 9.13 17.06 27.60
C LEU A 84 10.24 16.63 28.57
N LYS A 85 11.47 16.47 28.10
CA LYS A 85 12.61 16.03 28.93
C LYS A 85 12.82 16.95 30.14
N PRO A 86 12.77 18.29 30.02
CA PRO A 86 12.85 19.18 31.19
C PRO A 86 11.76 18.94 32.23
N ILE A 87 10.52 18.62 31.81
CA ILE A 87 9.40 18.37 32.73
C ILE A 87 9.60 17.08 33.54
N THR A 88 10.26 16.07 32.95
CA THR A 88 10.43 14.75 33.57
C THR A 88 11.84 14.50 34.09
N GLU A 89 12.76 15.45 33.96
CA GLU A 89 14.18 15.31 34.33
C GLU A 89 14.36 14.91 35.79
N GLN A 90 13.65 15.57 36.71
CA GLN A 90 13.77 15.31 38.14
C GLN A 90 13.27 13.91 38.53
N SER A 91 12.22 13.41 37.87
CA SER A 91 11.66 12.10 38.18
C SER A 91 12.37 10.95 37.45
N GLY A 92 12.93 11.22 36.26
CA GLY A 92 13.46 10.22 35.34
C GLY A 92 12.39 9.32 34.71
N LEU A 93 11.11 9.59 34.96
CA LEU A 93 9.98 8.78 34.50
C LEU A 93 9.44 9.26 33.15
N SER A 94 8.50 8.50 32.59
CA SER A 94 7.66 8.99 31.49
C SER A 94 6.69 10.04 32.02
N LEU A 95 6.12 10.86 31.14
CA LEU A 95 5.13 11.86 31.56
C LEU A 95 3.88 11.19 32.12
N CYS A 96 3.40 10.10 31.49
CA CYS A 96 2.26 9.33 31.99
C CYS A 96 2.50 8.83 33.41
N ALA A 97 3.66 8.25 33.68
CA ALA A 97 3.97 7.73 35.01
C ALA A 97 4.15 8.85 36.04
N GLN A 98 4.83 9.95 35.69
CA GLN A 98 4.94 11.11 36.59
C GLN A 98 3.55 11.64 36.96
N LEU A 99 2.65 11.78 35.98
CA LEU A 99 1.29 12.28 36.21
C LEU A 99 0.44 11.31 37.05
N PHE A 100 0.52 10.01 36.75
CA PHE A 100 -0.18 8.97 37.51
C PHE A 100 0.21 8.96 38.98
N LEU A 101 1.52 9.01 39.26
CA LEU A 101 2.05 9.05 40.63
C LEU A 101 1.75 10.37 41.36
N SER A 102 1.60 11.47 40.61
CA SER A 102 1.25 12.78 41.17
C SER A 102 -0.24 12.95 41.50
N ASN A 103 -1.07 11.93 41.25
CA ASN A 103 -2.52 11.91 41.49
C ASN A 103 -3.30 13.02 40.76
N ALA A 104 -2.92 13.30 39.50
CA ALA A 104 -3.60 14.30 38.66
C ALA A 104 -4.98 13.78 38.18
N GLN A 105 -6.06 14.54 38.46
CA GLN A 105 -7.42 14.23 38.00
C GLN A 105 -7.85 15.17 36.86
N PHE A 106 -8.52 14.62 35.87
CA PHE A 106 -9.12 15.33 34.73
C PHE A 106 -10.65 15.23 34.79
N LYS A 107 -11.35 16.35 34.94
CA LYS A 107 -12.84 16.43 35.01
C LYS A 107 -13.49 15.42 35.99
N GLY A 108 -12.81 15.09 37.09
CA GLY A 108 -13.29 14.13 38.09
C GLY A 108 -12.95 12.66 37.82
N ASN A 109 -12.26 12.35 36.72
CA ASN A 109 -11.67 11.04 36.43
C ASN A 109 -10.14 11.08 36.57
N PRO A 110 -9.45 9.93 36.75
CA PRO A 110 -7.99 9.88 36.66
C PRO A 110 -7.54 10.39 35.28
N LEU A 111 -6.59 11.34 35.23
CA LEU A 111 -6.08 11.86 33.96
C LEU A 111 -5.37 10.77 33.16
N VAL A 112 -4.59 9.94 33.85
CA VAL A 112 -3.85 8.82 33.27
C VAL A 112 -4.68 7.55 33.43
N GLN A 113 -4.94 6.88 32.32
CA GLN A 113 -5.78 5.68 32.23
C GLN A 113 -5.11 4.65 31.31
N ASP A 114 -5.60 3.42 31.31
CA ASP A 114 -5.14 2.41 30.36
C ASP A 114 -5.54 2.82 28.93
N ALA A 115 -4.60 2.71 28.00
CA ALA A 115 -4.80 3.18 26.65
C ALA A 115 -5.73 2.26 25.84
N SER A 116 -6.51 2.89 24.96
CA SER A 116 -7.36 2.21 23.98
C SER A 116 -6.82 2.32 22.55
N TRP A 117 -5.81 3.18 22.33
CA TRP A 117 -5.19 3.43 21.04
C TRP A 117 -3.68 3.55 21.18
N PHE A 118 -2.94 2.82 20.35
CA PHE A 118 -1.50 2.89 20.22
C PHE A 118 -1.15 3.79 19.04
N ILE A 119 -0.28 4.77 19.23
CA ILE A 119 0.12 5.71 18.19
C ILE A 119 1.48 5.34 17.61
N SER A 120 1.49 4.96 16.34
CA SER A 120 2.69 4.74 15.53
C SER A 120 2.97 5.96 14.66
N HIS A 121 4.20 6.47 14.69
CA HIS A 121 4.60 7.61 13.86
C HIS A 121 6.12 7.70 13.70
N ALA A 122 6.58 8.52 12.75
CA ALA A 122 7.99 8.84 12.63
C ALA A 122 8.34 10.10 13.44
N TRP A 123 9.30 10.02 14.35
CA TRP A 123 9.73 11.13 15.21
C TRP A 123 10.26 12.38 14.46
N GLN A 124 10.64 12.20 13.19
CA GLN A 124 11.09 13.30 12.32
C GLN A 124 9.93 14.13 11.75
N TYR A 125 8.69 13.68 11.94
CA TYR A 125 7.52 14.46 11.55
C TYR A 125 7.37 15.68 12.43
N LYS A 126 6.80 16.74 11.83
CA LYS A 126 6.31 17.88 12.60
C LYS A 126 5.29 17.37 13.60
N PHE A 127 5.48 17.77 14.86
CA PHE A 127 4.62 17.30 15.94
C PHE A 127 3.18 17.75 15.73
N THR A 128 2.97 18.97 15.24
CA THR A 128 1.64 19.50 14.93
C THR A 128 0.93 18.68 13.85
N GLU A 129 1.63 18.28 12.77
CA GLU A 129 1.05 17.44 11.72
C GLU A 129 0.69 16.05 12.25
N THR A 130 1.49 15.50 13.15
CA THR A 130 1.19 14.24 13.84
C THR A 130 -0.09 14.34 14.67
N ILE A 131 -0.21 15.36 15.51
CA ILE A 131 -1.40 15.56 16.34
C ILE A 131 -2.64 15.88 15.49
N ASP A 132 -2.50 16.72 14.47
CA ASP A 132 -3.59 17.04 13.54
C ASP A 132 -4.09 15.80 12.80
N SER A 133 -3.20 14.87 12.44
CA SER A 133 -3.57 13.59 11.84
C SER A 133 -4.40 12.72 12.79
N ILE A 134 -4.00 12.64 14.07
CA ILE A 134 -4.72 11.86 15.08
C ILE A 134 -6.08 12.50 15.38
N LEU A 135 -6.17 13.82 15.40
CA LEU A 135 -7.43 14.55 15.57
C LEU A 135 -8.38 14.37 14.37
N ALA A 136 -7.85 14.40 13.15
CA ALA A 136 -8.62 14.11 11.94
C ALA A 136 -9.17 12.68 11.97
N PHE A 137 -8.33 11.70 12.32
CA PHE A 137 -8.74 10.31 12.52
C PHE A 137 -9.83 10.17 13.58
N ALA A 138 -9.66 10.78 14.76
CA ALA A 138 -10.65 10.75 15.82
C ALA A 138 -12.01 11.31 15.36
N LYS A 139 -12.00 12.40 14.58
CA LYS A 139 -13.21 12.98 14.00
C LYS A 139 -13.86 12.02 13.00
N THR A 140 -13.09 11.41 12.11
CA THR A 140 -13.58 10.48 11.09
C THR A 140 -14.20 9.22 11.70
N GLU A 141 -13.60 8.69 12.76
CA GLU A 141 -14.12 7.52 13.49
C GLU A 141 -15.12 7.89 14.61
N ASN A 142 -15.52 9.17 14.71
CA ASN A 142 -16.47 9.67 15.71
C ASN A 142 -16.06 9.37 17.17
N LEU A 143 -14.76 9.55 17.47
CA LEU A 143 -14.15 9.38 18.78
C LEU A 143 -14.04 10.72 19.50
N ASP A 144 -14.42 10.77 20.78
CA ASP A 144 -14.25 11.96 21.63
C ASP A 144 -12.78 12.07 22.09
N PRO A 145 -12.06 13.16 21.77
CA PRO A 145 -10.68 13.36 22.20
C PRO A 145 -10.46 13.32 23.73
N SER A 146 -11.50 13.58 24.53
CA SER A 146 -11.41 13.54 25.98
C SER A 146 -11.49 12.15 26.59
N THR A 147 -11.98 11.16 25.84
CA THR A 147 -12.05 9.75 26.25
C THR A 147 -11.17 8.84 25.40
N MET A 148 -10.65 9.33 24.28
CA MET A 148 -9.64 8.64 23.46
C MET A 148 -8.30 8.65 24.19
N ILE A 149 -8.04 7.62 24.99
CA ILE A 149 -6.78 7.45 25.73
C ILE A 149 -5.73 6.85 24.80
N ILE A 150 -4.69 7.61 24.51
CA ILE A 150 -3.64 7.23 23.59
C ILE A 150 -2.37 6.83 24.34
N TRP A 151 -1.84 5.66 23.99
CA TRP A 151 -0.46 5.29 24.26
C TRP A 151 0.38 5.87 23.14
N PHE A 152 1.16 6.88 23.50
CA PHE A 152 2.01 7.60 22.55
C PHE A 152 3.42 7.56 23.12
N ASP A 153 4.34 6.89 22.43
CA ASP A 153 5.70 6.63 22.87
C ASP A 153 6.44 7.86 23.40
N LEU A 154 6.16 9.04 22.84
CA LEU A 154 6.62 10.33 23.35
C LEU A 154 6.30 10.51 24.85
N PHE A 155 5.07 10.21 25.28
CA PHE A 155 4.58 10.46 26.65
C PHE A 155 4.56 9.23 27.55
N SER A 156 4.35 8.05 26.97
CA SER A 156 4.19 6.77 27.69
C SER A 156 5.54 6.14 28.06
N ASN A 157 6.59 6.37 27.26
CA ASN A 157 7.95 5.87 27.54
C ASN A 157 8.81 6.92 28.26
N SER A 158 9.79 6.46 29.05
CA SER A 158 10.81 7.35 29.63
C SER A 158 11.85 7.71 28.56
N GLN A 159 12.20 8.99 28.49
CA GLN A 159 13.08 9.55 27.45
C GLN A 159 14.53 9.74 27.92
N HIS A 160 14.83 9.39 29.18
CA HIS A 160 16.11 9.69 29.84
C HIS A 160 17.12 8.53 29.81
N ASN A 161 16.69 7.30 29.56
CA ASN A 161 17.56 6.11 29.59
C ASN A 161 17.22 5.05 28.53
N THR A 162 16.76 5.49 27.35
CA THR A 162 16.30 4.59 26.28
C THR A 162 17.43 3.73 25.71
N ALA A 163 18.64 4.29 25.60
CA ALA A 163 19.82 3.62 25.04
C ALA A 163 20.41 2.49 25.91
N ALA A 164 20.04 2.41 27.20
CA ALA A 164 20.53 1.36 28.10
C ALA A 164 19.69 0.08 28.09
N LYS A 165 18.55 0.08 27.38
CA LYS A 165 17.65 -1.07 27.32
C LYS A 165 18.02 -1.95 26.12
N PRO A 166 18.16 -3.28 26.29
CA PRO A 166 18.44 -4.18 25.18
C PRO A 166 17.23 -4.30 24.25
N PHE A 167 17.47 -4.76 23.02
CA PHE A 167 16.43 -4.92 22.01
C PHE A 167 15.23 -5.75 22.48
N ASP A 168 15.47 -6.94 23.04
CA ASP A 168 14.41 -7.86 23.52
C ASP A 168 13.48 -7.22 24.54
N TRP A 169 13.99 -6.24 25.30
CA TRP A 169 13.18 -5.45 26.23
C TRP A 169 12.15 -4.62 25.46
N TRP A 170 12.57 -3.85 24.46
CA TRP A 170 11.67 -3.06 23.62
C TRP A 170 10.71 -3.91 22.79
N GLN A 171 11.22 -5.00 22.20
CA GLN A 171 10.38 -5.95 21.48
C GLN A 171 9.23 -6.47 22.36
N THR A 172 9.54 -6.88 23.59
CA THR A 172 8.53 -7.38 24.54
C THR A 172 7.54 -6.29 24.93
N VAL A 173 8.01 -5.06 25.20
CA VAL A 173 7.14 -3.93 25.55
C VAL A 173 6.15 -3.61 24.43
N PHE A 174 6.64 -3.41 23.21
CA PHE A 174 5.79 -3.04 22.07
C PHE A 174 4.79 -4.15 21.72
N MET A 175 5.23 -5.42 21.71
CA MET A 175 4.33 -6.55 21.46
C MET A 175 3.21 -6.63 22.50
N ASN A 176 3.55 -6.49 23.78
CA ASN A 176 2.56 -6.56 24.86
C ASN A 176 1.62 -5.34 24.85
N ALA A 177 2.14 -4.15 24.59
CA ALA A 177 1.35 -2.94 24.46
C ALA A 177 0.34 -3.06 23.31
N ILE A 178 0.79 -3.43 22.11
CA ILE A 178 -0.08 -3.61 20.94
C ILE A 178 -1.12 -4.70 21.22
N LYS A 179 -0.70 -5.85 21.77
CA LYS A 179 -1.61 -6.94 22.13
C LYS A 179 -2.70 -6.51 23.12
N SER A 180 -2.36 -5.67 24.09
CA SER A 180 -3.29 -5.27 25.15
C SER A 180 -4.21 -4.13 24.71
N ILE A 181 -3.67 -3.18 23.95
CA ILE A 181 -4.39 -1.99 23.48
C ILE A 181 -5.30 -2.32 22.29
N HIS A 182 -4.93 -3.31 21.47
CA HIS A 182 -5.65 -3.83 20.31
C HIS A 182 -5.89 -2.87 19.14
N ASN A 183 -5.82 -1.56 19.29
CA ASN A 183 -6.01 -0.62 18.18
C ASN A 183 -4.75 0.19 17.94
N VAL A 184 -4.14 0.03 16.77
CA VAL A 184 -2.94 0.76 16.35
C VAL A 184 -3.32 1.77 15.27
N VAL A 185 -2.94 3.03 15.47
CA VAL A 185 -3.08 4.10 14.49
C VAL A 185 -1.70 4.53 14.02
N MET A 186 -1.41 4.33 12.74
CA MET A 186 -0.18 4.80 12.12
C MET A 186 -0.41 6.13 11.40
N VAL A 187 0.33 7.16 11.81
CA VAL A 187 0.34 8.44 11.11
C VAL A 187 1.24 8.33 9.88
N ILE A 188 0.70 8.57 8.69
CA ILE A 188 1.44 8.48 7.43
C ILE A 188 1.46 9.86 6.74
N HIS A 189 2.64 10.44 6.54
CA HIS A 189 2.80 11.74 5.87
C HIS A 189 4.17 11.94 5.16
N PRO A 190 4.24 12.34 3.89
CA PRO A 190 3.15 12.31 2.93
C PRO A 190 2.75 10.87 2.62
N TRP A 191 1.49 10.65 2.21
CA TRP A 191 0.98 9.32 1.86
C TRP A 191 1.69 8.73 0.64
N GLU A 192 2.14 9.57 -0.29
CA GLU A 192 2.89 9.15 -1.49
C GLU A 192 4.28 8.57 -1.18
N ASN A 193 4.83 8.94 -0.02
CA ASN A 193 6.13 8.48 0.45
C ASN A 193 6.09 8.24 1.97
N PRO A 194 5.49 7.12 2.40
CA PRO A 194 5.17 6.86 3.80
C PRO A 194 6.43 6.56 4.61
N ILE A 195 7.03 7.58 5.21
CA ILE A 195 8.25 7.48 6.02
C ILE A 195 8.18 6.38 7.11
N PRO A 196 7.10 6.24 7.90
CA PRO A 196 6.97 5.16 8.88
C PRO A 196 7.17 3.78 8.26
N LEU A 197 6.64 3.54 7.05
CA LEU A 197 6.79 2.26 6.36
C LEU A 197 8.19 2.05 5.75
N LYS A 198 9.11 2.98 5.99
CA LYS A 198 10.55 2.86 5.73
C LYS A 198 11.37 2.74 7.02
N ARG A 199 10.73 2.75 8.19
CA ARG A 199 11.37 2.64 9.50
C ARG A 199 11.10 1.27 10.11
N VAL A 200 12.17 0.61 10.55
CA VAL A 200 12.10 -0.78 11.03
C VAL A 200 11.13 -0.96 12.20
N TRP A 201 11.09 0.00 13.15
CA TRP A 201 10.21 -0.06 14.32
C TRP A 201 8.73 0.09 13.93
N CYS A 202 8.40 0.99 13.01
CA CYS A 202 7.03 1.14 12.54
C CYS A 202 6.55 -0.10 11.76
N ILE A 203 7.44 -0.70 10.97
CA ILE A 203 7.14 -1.98 10.30
C ILE A 203 6.94 -3.11 11.32
N PHE A 204 7.76 -3.14 12.38
CA PHE A 204 7.58 -4.07 13.49
C PHE A 204 6.22 -3.90 14.18
N GLU A 205 5.70 -2.68 14.28
CA GLU A 205 4.35 -2.44 14.84
C GLU A 205 3.24 -3.01 13.94
N VAL A 206 3.38 -2.91 12.60
CA VAL A 206 2.43 -3.57 11.67
C VAL A 206 2.50 -5.09 11.80
N TYR A 207 3.72 -5.64 11.90
CA TYR A 207 3.94 -7.06 12.19
C TYR A 207 3.24 -7.48 13.49
N ALA A 208 3.48 -6.73 14.57
CA ALA A 208 2.91 -6.97 15.88
C ALA A 208 1.37 -6.96 15.83
N CYS A 209 0.77 -6.04 15.07
CA CYS A 209 -0.68 -6.01 14.88
C CYS A 209 -1.20 -7.36 14.39
N THR A 210 -0.52 -7.96 13.41
CA THR A 210 -0.98 -9.23 12.83
C THR A 210 -0.84 -10.38 13.79
N ILE A 211 0.35 -10.54 14.36
CA ILE A 211 0.63 -11.67 15.25
C ILE A 211 -0.29 -11.65 16.48
N THR A 212 -0.70 -10.45 16.90
CA THR A 212 -1.60 -10.25 18.03
C THR A 212 -3.07 -10.15 17.64
N SER A 213 -3.40 -10.22 16.34
CA SER A 213 -4.76 -10.00 15.80
C SER A 213 -5.38 -8.66 16.25
N SER A 214 -4.54 -7.62 16.30
CA SER A 214 -4.92 -6.25 16.62
C SER A 214 -5.33 -5.47 15.36
N ASN A 215 -6.19 -4.48 15.53
CA ASN A 215 -6.66 -3.61 14.46
C ASN A 215 -5.57 -2.61 14.05
N PHE A 216 -5.42 -2.42 12.75
CA PHE A 216 -4.52 -1.41 12.18
C PHE A 216 -5.31 -0.34 11.44
N HIS A 217 -4.99 0.92 11.73
CA HIS A 217 -5.61 2.10 11.16
C HIS A 217 -4.54 3.06 10.64
N ILE A 218 -4.90 3.87 9.65
CA ILE A 218 -4.06 4.94 9.11
C ILE A 218 -4.68 6.28 9.48
N ALA A 219 -3.84 7.21 9.92
CA ALA A 219 -4.20 8.60 10.16
C ALA A 219 -3.36 9.52 9.27
N MET A 220 -4.01 10.54 8.73
CA MET A 220 -3.39 11.57 7.90
C MET A 220 -4.00 12.92 8.26
N THR A 221 -3.32 14.02 7.93
CA THR A 221 -3.94 15.35 8.08
C THR A 221 -5.11 15.46 7.10
N SER A 222 -6.12 16.30 7.39
CA SER A 222 -7.24 16.48 6.45
C SER A 222 -6.81 16.98 5.07
N GLN A 223 -5.69 17.72 4.98
CA GLN A 223 -5.13 18.13 3.68
C GLN A 223 -4.53 16.95 2.92
N GLU A 224 -3.86 16.04 3.63
CA GLU A 224 -3.26 14.84 3.05
C GLU A 224 -4.31 13.77 2.70
N GLU A 225 -5.40 13.68 3.46
CA GLU A 225 -6.57 12.90 3.06
C GLU A 225 -7.16 13.42 1.74
N LEU A 226 -7.24 14.73 1.55
CA LEU A 226 -7.74 15.30 0.30
C LEU A 226 -6.82 15.01 -0.89
N THR A 227 -5.49 15.08 -0.72
CA THR A 227 -4.53 14.73 -1.78
C THR A 227 -4.58 13.25 -2.09
N PHE A 228 -4.74 12.41 -1.07
CA PHE A 228 -4.95 10.98 -1.24
C PHE A 228 -6.23 10.69 -2.03
N ILE A 229 -7.37 11.28 -1.64
CA ILE A 229 -8.65 11.10 -2.34
C ILE A 229 -8.57 11.58 -3.79
N ASP A 230 -7.92 12.72 -4.03
CA ASP A 230 -7.70 13.22 -5.39
C ASP A 230 -6.88 12.22 -6.22
N ALA A 231 -5.82 11.66 -5.64
CA ALA A 231 -4.98 10.68 -6.32
C ALA A 231 -5.68 9.36 -6.62
N LEU A 232 -6.71 8.98 -5.87
CA LEU A 232 -7.49 7.75 -6.13
C LEU A 232 -8.20 7.76 -7.49
N HIS A 233 -8.40 8.92 -8.13
CA HIS A 233 -8.87 8.99 -9.52
C HIS A 233 -7.91 8.34 -10.52
N THR A 234 -6.66 8.10 -10.13
CA THR A 234 -5.67 7.32 -10.87
C THR A 234 -5.19 6.17 -9.98
N PRO A 235 -5.93 5.04 -9.90
CA PRO A 235 -5.66 3.94 -8.99
C PRO A 235 -4.21 3.40 -9.05
N GLU A 236 -3.54 3.54 -10.20
CA GLU A 236 -2.15 3.14 -10.41
C GLU A 236 -1.17 3.85 -9.47
N ARG A 237 -1.47 5.10 -9.06
CA ARG A 237 -0.63 5.86 -8.11
C ARG A 237 -0.50 5.14 -6.77
N PHE A 238 -1.53 4.43 -6.34
CA PHE A 238 -1.48 3.68 -5.09
C PHE A 238 -0.45 2.54 -5.16
N HIS A 239 -0.39 1.82 -6.28
CA HIS A 239 0.63 0.78 -6.47
C HIS A 239 2.04 1.36 -6.59
N THR A 240 2.19 2.58 -7.10
CA THR A 240 3.47 3.31 -7.06
C THR A 240 3.95 3.52 -5.62
N VAL A 241 3.05 3.85 -4.69
CA VAL A 241 3.38 3.98 -3.27
C VAL A 241 3.79 2.64 -2.67
N LEU A 242 3.05 1.56 -2.96
CA LEU A 242 3.39 0.22 -2.48
C LEU A 242 4.77 -0.23 -2.95
N ALA A 243 5.16 0.10 -4.19
CA ALA A 243 6.49 -0.20 -4.71
C ALA A 243 7.64 0.49 -3.95
N ASN A 244 7.36 1.64 -3.31
CA ASN A 244 8.35 2.38 -2.52
C ASN A 244 8.56 1.80 -1.10
N ILE A 245 7.76 0.80 -0.72
CA ILE A 245 7.83 0.14 0.59
C ILE A 245 8.59 -1.19 0.43
N ASN A 246 9.61 -1.37 1.24
CA ASN A 246 10.43 -2.57 1.28
C ASN A 246 10.98 -2.73 2.69
N SER A 247 10.40 -3.65 3.47
CA SER A 247 10.78 -3.85 4.87
C SER A 247 12.23 -4.28 5.03
N HIS A 248 12.80 -5.00 4.07
CA HIS A 248 14.20 -5.40 4.08
C HIS A 248 15.18 -4.24 3.81
N LYS A 249 14.69 -3.13 3.24
CA LYS A 249 15.44 -1.88 3.06
C LYS A 249 15.11 -0.84 4.13
N SER A 250 14.38 -1.22 5.19
CA SER A 250 13.98 -0.27 6.22
C SER A 250 15.16 0.17 7.09
N GLU A 251 15.08 1.40 7.56
CA GLU A 251 16.14 2.08 8.28
C GLU A 251 15.79 2.29 9.75
N SER A 252 16.82 2.49 10.57
CA SER A 252 16.71 2.82 11.97
C SER A 252 17.82 3.79 12.36
N TRP A 253 17.60 4.56 13.42
CA TRP A 253 18.64 5.45 13.93
C TRP A 253 19.79 4.66 14.58
N ASN A 254 19.49 3.51 15.21
CA ASN A 254 20.45 2.60 15.81
C ASN A 254 20.57 1.33 14.94
N PRO A 255 21.67 1.13 14.19
CA PRO A 255 21.86 -0.04 13.32
C PRO A 255 21.70 -1.38 14.05
N SER A 256 22.08 -1.46 15.34
CA SER A 256 21.92 -2.67 16.13
C SER A 256 20.45 -3.07 16.29
N ASP A 257 19.55 -2.10 16.47
CA ASP A 257 18.11 -2.38 16.60
C ASP A 257 17.58 -2.92 15.27
N ARG A 258 18.05 -2.38 14.13
CA ARG A 258 17.65 -2.89 12.82
C ARG A 258 18.07 -4.34 12.66
N ASP A 259 19.33 -4.65 12.96
CA ASP A 259 19.87 -5.99 12.75
C ASP A 259 19.14 -7.02 13.65
N SER A 260 18.83 -6.67 14.90
CA SER A 260 18.04 -7.53 15.79
C SER A 260 16.58 -7.69 15.34
N ILE A 261 15.92 -6.62 14.89
CA ILE A 261 14.56 -6.74 14.32
C ILE A 261 14.58 -7.59 13.05
N PHE A 262 15.59 -7.43 12.22
CA PHE A 262 15.74 -8.19 10.99
C PHE A 262 15.90 -9.68 11.29
N GLU A 263 16.68 -10.04 12.30
CA GLU A 263 16.81 -11.41 12.77
C GLU A 263 15.47 -11.98 13.24
N VAL A 264 14.71 -11.24 14.05
CA VAL A 264 13.37 -11.67 14.51
C VAL A 264 12.41 -11.85 13.34
N ILE A 265 12.35 -10.89 12.40
CA ILE A 265 11.50 -10.99 11.21
C ILE A 265 11.90 -12.24 10.41
N GLN A 266 13.19 -12.44 10.16
CA GLN A 266 13.69 -13.56 9.38
C GLN A 266 13.40 -14.92 10.02
N GLN A 267 13.47 -15.01 11.36
CA GLN A 267 13.20 -16.25 12.11
C GLN A 267 11.70 -16.56 12.28
N THR A 268 10.81 -15.57 12.06
CA THR A 268 9.38 -15.71 12.30
C THR A 268 8.58 -15.79 11.01
N VAL A 269 8.31 -14.65 10.38
CA VAL A 269 7.44 -14.51 9.20
C VAL A 269 8.23 -14.37 7.89
N GLY A 270 9.44 -13.83 7.96
CA GLY A 270 10.26 -13.44 6.82
C GLY A 270 9.78 -12.12 6.19
N PHE A 271 10.70 -11.40 5.54
CA PHE A 271 10.43 -10.08 4.96
C PHE A 271 9.37 -10.09 3.85
N VAL A 272 9.32 -11.15 3.04
CA VAL A 272 8.34 -11.24 1.95
C VAL A 272 6.91 -11.29 2.49
N ALA A 273 6.66 -12.15 3.49
CA ALA A 273 5.33 -12.25 4.08
C ALA A 273 4.98 -11.03 4.95
N LEU A 274 5.98 -10.37 5.55
CA LEU A 274 5.78 -9.08 6.23
C LEU A 274 5.39 -7.96 5.26
N ASP A 275 6.10 -7.83 4.14
CA ASP A 275 5.72 -6.87 3.09
C ASP A 275 4.31 -7.15 2.57
N ARG A 276 3.96 -8.43 2.35
CA ARG A 276 2.61 -8.82 1.96
C ARG A 276 1.57 -8.33 2.94
N LEU A 277 1.82 -8.57 4.21
CA LEU A 277 0.94 -8.15 5.26
C LEU A 277 0.71 -6.63 5.28
N VAL A 278 1.79 -5.86 5.16
CA VAL A 278 1.73 -4.41 5.08
C VAL A 278 0.90 -3.99 3.86
N PHE A 279 1.15 -4.60 2.70
CA PHE A 279 0.44 -4.28 1.46
C PHE A 279 -1.03 -4.64 1.53
N ASP A 280 -1.40 -5.80 2.06
CA ASP A 280 -2.79 -6.24 2.25
C ASP A 280 -3.52 -5.29 3.20
N THR A 281 -2.86 -4.90 4.29
CA THR A 281 -3.42 -3.99 5.29
C THR A 281 -3.74 -2.62 4.68
N ILE A 282 -2.78 -2.02 3.97
CA ILE A 282 -2.97 -0.70 3.33
C ILE A 282 -3.98 -0.80 2.19
N SER A 283 -3.90 -1.85 1.37
CA SER A 283 -4.81 -2.09 0.24
C SER A 283 -6.27 -2.22 0.71
N ASN A 284 -6.51 -2.97 1.79
CA ASN A 284 -7.84 -3.10 2.38
C ASN A 284 -8.32 -1.78 3.00
N TRP A 285 -7.41 -1.02 3.63
CA TRP A 285 -7.73 0.31 4.12
C TRP A 285 -8.16 1.26 2.99
N VAL A 286 -7.51 1.24 1.82
CA VAL A 286 -7.92 2.05 0.66
C VAL A 286 -9.34 1.72 0.22
N LEU A 287 -9.65 0.42 0.05
CA LEU A 287 -10.98 -0.01 -0.36
C LEU A 287 -12.04 0.41 0.66
N SER A 288 -11.77 0.21 1.95
CA SER A 288 -12.65 0.63 3.05
C SER A 288 -12.86 2.15 3.07
N SER A 289 -11.80 2.91 2.81
CA SER A 289 -11.85 4.38 2.74
C SER A 289 -12.72 4.87 1.60
N ILE A 290 -12.57 4.30 0.39
CA ILE A 290 -13.43 4.61 -0.76
C ILE A 290 -14.90 4.28 -0.42
N GLN A 291 -15.15 3.10 0.15
CA GLN A 291 -16.50 2.69 0.53
C GLN A 291 -17.12 3.63 1.59
N LYS A 292 -16.34 4.08 2.59
CA LYS A 292 -16.78 5.08 3.57
C LYS A 292 -17.12 6.41 2.90
N LEU A 293 -16.28 6.89 1.98
CA LEU A 293 -16.49 8.12 1.22
C LEU A 293 -17.73 8.08 0.34
N MET A 294 -18.12 6.90 -0.16
CA MET A 294 -19.33 6.73 -0.97
C MET A 294 -20.63 6.86 -0.15
N LYS A 295 -20.63 6.52 1.15
CA LYS A 295 -21.86 6.41 1.96
C LYS A 295 -22.75 7.66 2.00
N PRO A 296 -22.22 8.89 2.09
CA PRO A 296 -23.06 10.10 2.18
C PRO A 296 -23.73 10.49 0.86
N TYR A 297 -23.26 9.96 -0.27
CA TYR A 297 -23.70 10.37 -1.59
C TYR A 297 -24.87 9.52 -2.09
N ASP A 298 -25.80 10.15 -2.80
CA ASP A 298 -26.85 9.44 -3.52
C ASP A 298 -26.25 8.53 -4.60
N LYS A 299 -26.83 7.34 -4.81
CA LYS A 299 -26.29 6.31 -5.70
C LYS A 299 -26.29 6.71 -7.18
N GLU A 300 -27.04 7.74 -7.55
CA GLU A 300 -27.10 8.30 -8.90
C GLU A 300 -26.31 9.62 -9.02
N SER A 301 -25.71 10.11 -7.92
CA SER A 301 -24.88 11.31 -7.97
C SER A 301 -23.57 11.08 -8.72
N GLU A 302 -23.07 12.13 -9.37
CA GLU A 302 -21.83 12.11 -10.13
C GLU A 302 -20.66 11.60 -9.27
N THR A 303 -20.51 12.15 -8.06
CA THR A 303 -19.46 11.78 -7.11
C THR A 303 -19.52 10.30 -6.71
N TYR A 304 -20.72 9.76 -6.46
CA TYR A 304 -20.86 8.34 -6.12
C TYR A 304 -20.38 7.45 -7.26
N LEU A 305 -20.74 7.77 -8.50
CA LEU A 305 -20.37 6.98 -9.67
C LEU A 305 -18.88 7.11 -10.02
N ILE A 306 -18.27 8.27 -9.82
CA ILE A 306 -16.80 8.44 -9.91
C ILE A 306 -16.11 7.51 -8.91
N LEU A 307 -16.51 7.57 -7.63
CA LEU A 307 -15.93 6.72 -6.59
C LEU A 307 -16.17 5.22 -6.84
N MET A 308 -17.30 4.86 -7.44
CA MET A 308 -17.60 3.49 -7.83
C MET A 308 -16.66 2.99 -8.94
N ALA A 309 -16.34 3.84 -9.94
CA ALA A 309 -15.36 3.52 -10.97
C ALA A 309 -13.94 3.36 -10.38
N VAL A 310 -13.56 4.27 -9.47
CA VAL A 310 -12.29 4.20 -8.72
C VAL A 310 -12.18 2.91 -7.91
N LEU A 311 -13.25 2.53 -7.19
CA LEU A 311 -13.29 1.28 -6.43
C LEU A 311 -13.06 0.06 -7.33
N GLY A 312 -13.71 0.03 -8.51
CA GLY A 312 -13.48 -1.00 -9.51
C GLY A 312 -12.05 -1.02 -10.03
N GLY A 313 -11.46 0.15 -10.29
CA GLY A 313 -10.05 0.29 -10.68
C GLY A 313 -9.07 -0.22 -9.60
N CYS A 314 -9.32 0.05 -8.33
CA CYS A 314 -8.52 -0.49 -7.22
C CYS A 314 -8.64 -2.02 -7.08
N LEU A 315 -9.87 -2.56 -7.21
CA LEU A 315 -10.10 -4.01 -7.19
C LEU A 315 -9.37 -4.71 -8.34
N ARG A 316 -9.41 -4.11 -9.53
CA ARG A 316 -8.66 -4.58 -10.70
C ARG A 316 -7.17 -4.70 -10.41
N LEU A 317 -6.54 -3.64 -9.90
CA LEU A 317 -5.11 -3.65 -9.61
C LEU A 317 -4.69 -4.61 -8.48
N GLN A 318 -5.65 -5.07 -7.66
CA GLN A 318 -5.43 -6.12 -6.67
C GLN A 318 -5.64 -7.54 -7.25
N GLY A 319 -5.92 -7.68 -8.55
CA GLY A 319 -6.23 -8.95 -9.19
C GLY A 319 -7.65 -9.47 -8.91
N ARG A 320 -8.51 -8.69 -8.25
CA ARG A 320 -9.89 -9.06 -7.88
C ARG A 320 -10.85 -8.78 -9.04
N TYR A 321 -10.56 -9.38 -10.20
CA TYR A 321 -11.21 -9.03 -11.46
C TYR A 321 -12.73 -9.27 -11.47
N GLN A 322 -13.21 -10.32 -10.82
CA GLN A 322 -14.64 -10.61 -10.77
C GLN A 322 -15.42 -9.54 -9.98
N GLU A 323 -14.89 -9.10 -8.84
CA GLU A 323 -15.52 -8.03 -8.06
C GLU A 323 -15.42 -6.67 -8.77
N ALA A 324 -14.29 -6.43 -9.45
CA ALA A 324 -14.11 -5.23 -10.27
C ALA A 324 -15.13 -5.18 -11.41
N GLU A 325 -15.32 -6.29 -12.14
CA GLU A 325 -16.31 -6.43 -13.21
C GLU A 325 -17.73 -6.13 -12.71
N GLU A 326 -18.17 -6.79 -11.64
CA GLU A 326 -19.52 -6.62 -11.11
C GLU A 326 -19.84 -5.18 -10.68
N ILE A 327 -18.85 -4.47 -10.13
CA ILE A 327 -18.98 -3.06 -9.76
C ILE A 327 -18.94 -2.16 -11.00
N LEU A 328 -18.04 -2.42 -11.95
CA LEU A 328 -17.86 -1.55 -13.11
C LEU A 328 -18.99 -1.69 -14.12
N GLU A 329 -19.57 -2.86 -14.30
CA GLU A 329 -20.78 -3.05 -15.14
C GLU A 329 -21.94 -2.20 -14.63
N LYS A 330 -22.23 -2.28 -13.32
CA LYS A 330 -23.25 -1.46 -12.67
C LYS A 330 -22.92 0.04 -12.75
N CYS A 331 -21.64 0.39 -12.64
CA CYS A 331 -21.18 1.76 -12.74
C CYS A 331 -21.46 2.33 -14.15
N VAL A 332 -21.05 1.62 -15.20
CA VAL A 332 -21.26 2.01 -16.60
C VAL A 332 -22.75 2.10 -16.92
N GLU A 333 -23.57 1.13 -16.49
CA GLU A 333 -25.02 1.16 -16.68
C GLU A 333 -25.64 2.44 -16.09
N ARG A 334 -25.28 2.79 -14.85
CA ARG A 334 -25.79 3.99 -14.19
C ARG A 334 -25.31 5.28 -14.84
N TRP A 335 -24.03 5.37 -15.19
CA TRP A 335 -23.47 6.50 -15.94
C TRP A 335 -24.24 6.74 -17.24
N LYS A 336 -24.41 5.70 -18.07
CA LYS A 336 -25.16 5.79 -19.33
C LYS A 336 -26.60 6.23 -19.12
N ARG A 337 -27.27 5.76 -18.06
CA ARG A 337 -28.67 6.09 -17.76
C ARG A 337 -28.87 7.51 -17.22
N VAL A 338 -28.01 7.97 -16.31
CA VAL A 338 -28.19 9.25 -15.58
C VAL A 338 -27.60 10.43 -16.33
N PHE A 339 -26.36 10.30 -16.81
CA PHE A 339 -25.60 11.39 -17.42
C PHE A 339 -25.49 11.25 -18.95
N GLY A 340 -25.71 10.05 -19.47
CA GLY A 340 -25.72 9.76 -20.90
C GLY A 340 -24.44 9.08 -21.38
N ALA A 341 -24.55 8.41 -22.53
CA ALA A 341 -23.46 7.59 -23.09
C ALA A 341 -22.25 8.41 -23.59
N ASN A 342 -22.44 9.70 -23.92
CA ASN A 342 -21.39 10.56 -24.46
C ASN A 342 -20.74 11.48 -23.41
N GLU A 343 -20.97 11.22 -22.13
CA GLU A 343 -20.36 12.01 -21.05
C GLU A 343 -18.91 11.52 -20.77
N PRO A 344 -17.92 12.42 -20.56
CA PRO A 344 -16.52 12.04 -20.35
C PRO A 344 -16.26 11.00 -19.24
N ASN A 345 -16.92 11.07 -18.09
CA ASN A 345 -16.78 10.10 -17.02
C ASN A 345 -17.47 8.76 -17.32
N THR A 346 -18.52 8.73 -18.16
CA THR A 346 -19.03 7.48 -18.73
C THR A 346 -17.92 6.72 -19.46
N PHE A 347 -17.13 7.41 -20.30
CA PHE A 347 -15.98 6.79 -20.97
C PHE A 347 -14.88 6.35 -20.01
N SER A 348 -14.64 7.10 -18.93
CA SER A 348 -13.69 6.70 -17.89
C SER A 348 -14.11 5.39 -17.20
N ALA A 349 -15.37 5.26 -16.81
CA ALA A 349 -15.91 4.03 -16.22
C ALA A 349 -15.85 2.85 -17.20
N MET A 350 -16.20 3.10 -18.47
CA MET A 350 -16.09 2.12 -19.55
C MET A 350 -14.65 1.67 -19.78
N ASN A 351 -13.67 2.58 -19.75
CA ASN A 351 -12.27 2.24 -19.89
C ASN A 351 -11.78 1.31 -18.76
N PHE A 352 -12.21 1.53 -17.52
CA PHE A 352 -11.91 0.60 -16.43
C PHE A 352 -12.53 -0.77 -16.67
N LEU A 353 -13.79 -0.83 -17.12
CA LEU A 353 -14.44 -2.11 -17.45
C LEU A 353 -13.74 -2.84 -18.60
N GLY A 354 -13.37 -2.13 -19.66
CA GLY A 354 -12.64 -2.69 -20.80
C GLY A 354 -11.28 -3.26 -20.37
N LEU A 355 -10.58 -2.60 -19.43
CA LEU A 355 -9.33 -3.11 -18.87
C LEU A 355 -9.55 -4.42 -18.10
N VAL A 356 -10.59 -4.50 -17.28
CA VAL A 356 -10.95 -5.73 -16.57
C VAL A 356 -11.25 -6.87 -17.54
N TYR A 357 -12.05 -6.63 -18.58
CA TYR A 357 -12.31 -7.64 -19.61
C TYR A 357 -11.03 -8.07 -20.34
N GLN A 358 -10.16 -7.13 -20.68
CA GLN A 358 -8.88 -7.43 -21.31
C GLN A 358 -8.00 -8.33 -20.42
N GLU A 359 -7.86 -7.99 -19.13
CA GLU A 359 -7.05 -8.75 -18.17
C GLU A 359 -7.62 -10.14 -17.88
N GLN A 360 -8.93 -10.34 -18.02
CA GLN A 360 -9.59 -11.65 -17.98
C GLN A 360 -9.51 -12.43 -19.31
N GLY A 361 -8.98 -11.82 -20.38
CA GLY A 361 -8.97 -12.43 -21.72
C GLY A 361 -10.33 -12.40 -22.43
N LYS A 362 -11.32 -11.66 -21.92
CA LYS A 362 -12.64 -11.41 -22.54
C LYS A 362 -12.51 -10.36 -23.66
N LEU A 363 -11.67 -10.65 -24.66
CA LEU A 363 -11.30 -9.68 -25.71
C LEU A 363 -12.50 -9.28 -26.59
N ALA A 364 -13.49 -10.18 -26.76
CA ALA A 364 -14.71 -9.90 -27.50
C ALA A 364 -15.61 -8.85 -26.82
N ASP A 365 -15.53 -8.75 -25.49
CA ASP A 365 -16.28 -7.77 -24.70
C ASP A 365 -15.50 -6.46 -24.53
N ALA A 366 -14.17 -6.53 -24.44
CA ALA A 366 -13.29 -5.36 -24.34
C ALA A 366 -13.28 -4.50 -25.62
N LEU A 367 -13.23 -5.15 -26.79
CA LEU A 367 -13.14 -4.48 -28.09
C LEU A 367 -14.25 -3.44 -28.35
N PRO A 368 -15.56 -3.78 -28.24
CA PRO A 368 -16.63 -2.81 -28.48
C PRO A 368 -16.60 -1.66 -27.48
N ILE A 369 -16.25 -1.91 -26.22
CA ILE A 369 -16.14 -0.88 -25.18
C ILE A 369 -15.08 0.16 -25.56
N PHE A 370 -13.85 -0.28 -25.87
CA PHE A 370 -12.78 0.65 -26.23
C PHE A 370 -13.05 1.35 -27.57
N THR A 371 -13.73 0.70 -28.50
CA THR A 371 -14.13 1.32 -29.78
C THR A 371 -15.14 2.45 -29.53
N GLU A 372 -16.19 2.21 -28.74
CA GLU A 372 -17.18 3.23 -28.37
C GLU A 372 -16.52 4.41 -27.63
N CYS A 373 -15.64 4.13 -26.67
CA CYS A 373 -14.85 5.16 -25.97
C CYS A 373 -13.99 5.98 -26.94
N LEU A 374 -13.27 5.33 -27.85
CA LEU A 374 -12.37 5.99 -28.78
C LEU A 374 -13.13 6.93 -29.70
N GLU A 375 -14.24 6.47 -30.29
CA GLU A 375 -15.07 7.28 -31.16
C GLU A 375 -15.64 8.51 -30.43
N GLY A 376 -16.16 8.30 -29.21
CA GLY A 376 -16.72 9.37 -28.39
C GLY A 376 -15.68 10.41 -27.97
N GLN A 377 -14.54 9.96 -27.44
CA GLN A 377 -13.46 10.83 -26.98
C GLN A 377 -12.80 11.58 -28.15
N THR A 378 -12.63 10.93 -29.30
CA THR A 378 -12.11 11.60 -30.51
C THR A 378 -13.03 12.74 -30.95
N ARG A 379 -14.35 12.55 -30.91
CA ARG A 379 -15.31 13.63 -31.23
C ARG A 379 -15.28 14.78 -30.23
N LEU A 380 -15.06 14.50 -28.95
CA LEU A 380 -15.13 15.51 -27.88
C LEU A 380 -13.82 16.27 -27.67
N HIS A 381 -12.68 15.58 -27.80
CA HIS A 381 -11.37 16.09 -27.38
C HIS A 381 -10.32 16.06 -28.49
N GLY A 382 -10.58 15.36 -29.59
CA GLY A 382 -9.61 15.13 -30.66
C GLY A 382 -8.72 13.90 -30.41
N THR A 383 -7.92 13.55 -31.41
CA THR A 383 -7.02 12.39 -31.42
C THR A 383 -5.82 12.54 -30.50
N ASP A 384 -5.34 13.78 -30.31
CA ASP A 384 -4.14 14.08 -29.54
C ASP A 384 -4.43 14.28 -28.03
N ASP A 385 -5.69 14.18 -27.57
CA ASP A 385 -6.02 14.26 -26.14
C ASP A 385 -5.52 13.02 -25.39
N LEU A 386 -4.99 13.22 -24.18
CA LEU A 386 -4.41 12.15 -23.36
C LEU A 386 -5.38 10.99 -23.09
N ARG A 387 -6.68 11.28 -22.93
CA ARG A 387 -7.70 10.25 -22.70
C ARG A 387 -7.94 9.43 -23.96
N THR A 388 -7.98 10.09 -25.11
CA THR A 388 -8.09 9.43 -26.42
C THR A 388 -6.88 8.53 -26.66
N LEU A 389 -5.66 9.02 -26.44
CA LEU A 389 -4.42 8.24 -26.60
C LEU A 389 -4.36 7.03 -25.66
N ARG A 390 -4.84 7.16 -24.41
CA ARG A 390 -4.93 6.04 -23.46
C ARG A 390 -5.89 4.96 -23.98
N THR A 391 -7.06 5.34 -24.45
CA THR A 391 -8.05 4.42 -25.03
C THR A 391 -7.51 3.75 -26.30
N MET A 392 -6.86 4.52 -27.19
CA MET A 392 -6.19 3.98 -28.38
C MET A 392 -5.16 2.92 -27.99
N ASN A 393 -4.32 3.19 -26.99
CA ASN A 393 -3.35 2.22 -26.52
C ASN A 393 -4.01 0.94 -25.97
N HIS A 394 -5.11 1.04 -25.22
CA HIS A 394 -5.84 -0.16 -24.78
C HIS A 394 -6.41 -0.94 -25.96
N LEU A 395 -6.93 -0.26 -26.98
CA LEU A 395 -7.40 -0.91 -28.21
C LEU A 395 -6.24 -1.62 -28.94
N GLY A 396 -5.05 -1.00 -29.00
CA GLY A 396 -3.83 -1.63 -29.51
C GLY A 396 -3.45 -2.89 -28.74
N MET A 397 -3.58 -2.89 -27.41
CA MET A 397 -3.35 -4.08 -26.58
C MET A 397 -4.38 -5.18 -26.84
N VAL A 398 -5.66 -4.83 -27.06
CA VAL A 398 -6.69 -5.81 -27.46
C VAL A 398 -6.34 -6.44 -28.81
N TYR A 399 -5.98 -5.64 -29.82
CA TYR A 399 -5.55 -6.17 -31.12
C TYR A 399 -4.32 -7.06 -31.00
N GLN A 400 -3.33 -6.67 -30.19
CA GLN A 400 -2.14 -7.48 -29.91
C GLN A 400 -2.53 -8.84 -29.33
N ASN A 401 -3.44 -8.87 -28.34
CA ASN A 401 -3.90 -10.10 -27.71
C ASN A 401 -4.77 -10.98 -28.63
N MET A 402 -5.43 -10.39 -29.64
CA MET A 402 -6.14 -11.12 -30.69
C MET A 402 -5.22 -11.66 -31.80
N GLY A 403 -3.94 -11.28 -31.81
CA GLY A 403 -2.98 -11.63 -32.86
C GLY A 403 -2.95 -10.69 -34.06
N ASN A 404 -3.66 -9.56 -33.99
CA ASN A 404 -3.70 -8.52 -35.02
C ASN A 404 -2.51 -7.56 -34.85
N PHE A 405 -1.29 -8.08 -35.05
CA PHE A 405 -0.06 -7.38 -34.68
C PHE A 405 0.23 -6.12 -35.51
N LYS A 406 -0.21 -6.07 -36.77
CA LYS A 406 0.02 -4.90 -37.64
C LYS A 406 -0.83 -3.71 -37.22
N GLU A 407 -2.09 -3.97 -36.90
CA GLU A 407 -3.04 -2.99 -36.39
C GLU A 407 -2.57 -2.45 -35.03
N ALA A 408 -2.15 -3.36 -34.14
CA ALA A 408 -1.56 -3.00 -32.85
C ALA A 408 -0.31 -2.11 -33.02
N GLU A 409 0.64 -2.50 -33.87
CA GLU A 409 1.84 -1.70 -34.15
C GLU A 409 1.49 -0.31 -34.66
N SER A 410 0.55 -0.20 -35.62
CA SER A 410 0.12 1.09 -36.17
C SER A 410 -0.38 2.03 -35.08
N ILE A 411 -1.27 1.52 -34.22
CA ILE A 411 -1.84 2.27 -33.10
C ILE A 411 -0.75 2.69 -32.12
N PHE A 412 0.16 1.79 -31.73
CA PHE A 412 1.23 2.13 -30.79
C PHE A 412 2.22 3.16 -31.37
N ARG A 413 2.53 3.09 -32.66
CA ARG A 413 3.36 4.10 -33.34
C ARG A 413 2.68 5.46 -33.32
N GLU A 414 1.40 5.52 -33.64
CA GLU A 414 0.61 6.76 -33.61
C GLU A 414 0.58 7.36 -32.20
N CYS A 415 0.25 6.55 -31.19
CA CYS A 415 0.23 6.98 -29.79
C CYS A 415 1.60 7.52 -29.34
N ARG A 416 2.69 6.83 -29.69
CA ARG A 416 4.04 7.25 -29.34
C ARG A 416 4.40 8.58 -30.00
N VAL A 417 4.11 8.77 -31.29
CA VAL A 417 4.40 10.01 -32.00
C VAL A 417 3.65 11.19 -31.39
N ALA A 418 2.35 11.02 -31.11
CA ALA A 418 1.54 12.05 -30.47
C ALA A 418 2.06 12.38 -29.06
N ALA A 419 2.34 11.36 -28.24
CA ALA A 419 2.85 11.54 -26.88
C ALA A 419 4.25 12.18 -26.85
N THR A 420 5.18 11.77 -27.71
CA THR A 420 6.50 12.40 -27.84
C THR A 420 6.38 13.89 -28.17
N LYS A 421 5.44 14.27 -29.04
CA LYS A 421 5.18 15.68 -29.39
C LYS A 421 4.63 16.48 -28.22
N LEU A 422 3.77 15.88 -27.39
CA LEU A 422 3.08 16.56 -26.29
C LEU A 422 3.92 16.64 -25.01
N PHE A 423 4.65 15.57 -24.68
CA PHE A 423 5.27 15.38 -23.37
C PHE A 423 6.79 15.14 -23.45
N GLY A 424 7.31 14.79 -24.62
CA GLY A 424 8.71 14.43 -24.83
C GLY A 424 8.98 12.92 -24.78
N GLU A 425 10.19 12.53 -25.18
CA GLU A 425 10.58 11.12 -25.39
C GLU A 425 10.74 10.32 -24.09
N THR A 426 11.06 10.98 -22.98
CA THR A 426 11.31 10.35 -21.68
C THR A 426 10.12 10.45 -20.72
N ASP A 427 9.00 11.00 -21.18
CA ASP A 427 7.77 11.07 -20.37
C ASP A 427 7.18 9.68 -20.13
N LEU A 428 6.57 9.48 -18.96
CA LEU A 428 6.03 8.18 -18.55
C LEU A 428 4.91 7.67 -19.46
N GLU A 429 4.08 8.56 -20.01
CA GLU A 429 3.04 8.18 -20.96
C GLU A 429 3.66 7.75 -22.29
N THR A 430 4.64 8.51 -22.80
CA THR A 430 5.40 8.16 -24.01
C THR A 430 6.10 6.81 -23.88
N LEU A 431 6.72 6.55 -22.73
CA LEU A 431 7.42 5.29 -22.45
C LEU A 431 6.45 4.10 -22.38
N ARG A 432 5.22 4.30 -21.89
CA ARG A 432 4.20 3.24 -21.89
C ARG A 432 3.84 2.83 -23.32
N TYR A 433 3.61 3.79 -24.22
CA TYR A 433 3.35 3.50 -25.63
C TYR A 433 4.58 2.89 -26.33
N THR A 434 5.77 3.34 -25.95
CA THR A 434 7.05 2.82 -26.47
C THR A 434 7.27 1.36 -26.09
N SER A 435 6.98 0.98 -24.83
CA SER A 435 7.09 -0.40 -24.37
C SER A 435 6.13 -1.33 -25.12
N ASN A 436 4.88 -0.88 -25.31
CA ASN A 436 3.88 -1.64 -26.08
C ASN A 436 4.25 -1.78 -27.56
N LEU A 437 4.77 -0.70 -28.17
CA LEU A 437 5.32 -0.76 -29.52
C LEU A 437 6.46 -1.78 -29.61
N ALA A 438 7.41 -1.75 -28.68
CA ALA A 438 8.56 -2.64 -28.69
C ALA A 438 8.15 -4.11 -28.55
N HIS A 439 7.17 -4.40 -27.68
CA HIS A 439 6.58 -5.73 -27.57
C HIS A 439 5.90 -6.17 -28.87
N SER A 440 5.13 -5.29 -29.52
CA SER A 440 4.51 -5.60 -30.82
C SER A 440 5.55 -5.90 -31.91
N LEU A 441 6.63 -5.11 -31.97
CA LEU A 441 7.75 -5.33 -32.89
C LEU A 441 8.44 -6.68 -32.64
N GLN A 442 8.65 -7.04 -31.37
CA GLN A 442 9.20 -8.33 -30.99
C GLN A 442 8.32 -9.49 -31.48
N THR A 443 7.00 -9.43 -31.29
CA THR A 443 6.09 -10.48 -31.77
C THR A 443 6.08 -10.66 -33.29
N GLN A 444 6.52 -9.63 -34.02
CA GLN A 444 6.69 -9.65 -35.47
C GLN A 444 8.14 -9.94 -35.90
N SER A 445 9.01 -10.35 -34.97
CA SER A 445 10.43 -10.64 -35.20
C SER A 445 11.25 -9.44 -35.71
N LYS A 446 10.79 -8.21 -35.49
CA LYS A 446 11.50 -6.96 -35.82
C LYS A 446 12.50 -6.59 -34.71
N PHE A 447 13.41 -7.51 -34.40
CA PHE A 447 14.24 -7.45 -33.20
C PHE A 447 15.17 -6.24 -33.14
N SER A 448 15.71 -5.80 -34.28
CA SER A 448 16.61 -4.63 -34.36
C SER A 448 15.93 -3.31 -34.00
N GLU A 449 14.61 -3.21 -34.17
CA GLU A 449 13.83 -2.04 -33.74
C GLU A 449 13.35 -2.19 -32.28
N ALA A 450 13.04 -3.41 -31.84
CA ALA A 450 12.48 -3.67 -30.51
C ALA A 450 13.51 -3.49 -29.37
N GLU A 451 14.71 -4.04 -29.51
CA GLU A 451 15.73 -4.05 -28.45
C GLU A 451 16.07 -2.66 -27.88
N PRO A 452 16.42 -1.64 -28.70
CA PRO A 452 16.78 -0.33 -28.16
C PRO A 452 15.62 0.32 -27.39
N LEU A 453 14.38 0.11 -27.84
CA LEU A 453 13.19 0.64 -27.16
C LEU A 453 12.94 -0.03 -25.81
N LEU A 454 13.12 -1.36 -25.73
CA LEU A 454 12.98 -2.11 -24.48
C LEU A 454 14.05 -1.69 -23.45
N ILE A 455 15.31 -1.56 -23.89
CA ILE A 455 16.42 -1.11 -23.03
C ILE A 455 16.17 0.33 -22.54
N GLN A 456 15.75 1.23 -23.43
CA GLN A 456 15.41 2.60 -23.06
C GLN A 456 14.30 2.64 -22.01
N CYS A 457 13.19 1.93 -22.24
CA CYS A 457 12.08 1.87 -21.30
C CYS A 457 12.55 1.37 -19.92
N LEU A 458 13.26 0.24 -19.89
CA LEU A 458 13.75 -0.33 -18.63
C LEU A 458 14.69 0.63 -17.88
N SER A 459 15.63 1.26 -18.60
CA SER A 459 16.59 2.20 -18.00
C SER A 459 15.89 3.42 -17.39
N VAL A 460 14.95 4.02 -18.13
CA VAL A 460 14.24 5.21 -17.66
C VAL A 460 13.28 4.87 -16.51
N PHE A 461 12.51 3.78 -16.59
CA PHE A 461 11.65 3.36 -15.48
C PHE A 461 12.44 2.98 -14.22
N LYS A 462 13.57 2.26 -14.35
CA LYS A 462 14.48 1.99 -13.22
C LYS A 462 14.99 3.29 -12.58
N THR A 463 15.25 4.32 -13.37
CA THR A 463 15.75 5.61 -12.89
C THR A 463 14.66 6.44 -12.19
N ILE A 464 13.46 6.52 -12.77
CA ILE A 464 12.38 7.37 -12.26
C ILE A 464 11.67 6.73 -11.06
N HIS A 465 11.34 5.43 -11.16
CA HIS A 465 10.50 4.74 -10.17
C HIS A 465 11.27 3.75 -9.29
N GLY A 466 12.50 3.42 -9.66
CA GLY A 466 13.26 2.35 -9.01
C GLY A 466 12.92 0.95 -9.55
N PRO A 467 13.63 -0.09 -9.04
CA PRO A 467 13.54 -1.46 -9.53
C PRO A 467 12.20 -2.15 -9.20
N ASP A 468 11.55 -1.76 -8.11
CA ASP A 468 10.41 -2.51 -7.55
C ASP A 468 9.06 -2.06 -8.14
N HIS A 469 9.04 -1.04 -9.00
CA HIS A 469 7.82 -0.45 -9.54
C HIS A 469 7.16 -1.34 -10.61
N PRO A 470 5.81 -1.45 -10.65
CA PRO A 470 5.11 -2.28 -11.64
C PRO A 470 5.52 -2.04 -13.10
N SER A 471 5.70 -0.78 -13.52
CA SER A 471 6.17 -0.44 -14.88
C SER A 471 7.61 -0.90 -15.16
N THR A 472 8.48 -0.85 -14.15
CA THR A 472 9.84 -1.38 -14.23
C THR A 472 9.81 -2.89 -14.38
N LEU A 473 9.02 -3.58 -13.55
CA LEU A 473 8.86 -5.04 -13.58
C LEU A 473 8.27 -5.53 -14.90
N LEU A 474 7.29 -4.80 -15.47
CA LEU A 474 6.76 -5.09 -16.80
C LEU A 474 7.81 -4.90 -17.89
N SER A 475 8.62 -3.84 -17.81
CA SER A 475 9.70 -3.61 -18.78
C SER A 475 10.80 -4.67 -18.68
N MET A 476 11.13 -5.13 -17.48
CA MET A 476 12.04 -6.26 -17.27
C MET A 476 11.48 -7.55 -17.86
N LEU A 477 10.18 -7.81 -17.64
CA LEU A 477 9.51 -8.97 -18.21
C LEU A 477 9.58 -8.95 -19.75
N ASN A 478 9.24 -7.83 -20.37
CA ASN A 478 9.27 -7.67 -21.83
C ASN A 478 10.68 -7.84 -22.39
N LEU A 479 11.70 -7.27 -21.75
CA LEU A 479 13.10 -7.45 -22.16
C LEU A 479 13.60 -8.89 -21.94
N GLY A 480 13.17 -9.55 -20.86
CA GLY A 480 13.47 -10.95 -20.60
C GLY A 480 12.87 -11.87 -21.67
N LEU A 481 11.60 -11.66 -22.03
CA LEU A 481 10.94 -12.37 -23.14
C LEU A 481 11.64 -12.12 -24.48
N PHE A 482 12.13 -10.90 -24.72
CA PHE A 482 12.94 -10.59 -25.88
C PHE A 482 14.21 -11.45 -25.92
N TYR A 483 14.93 -11.57 -24.81
CA TYR A 483 16.13 -12.40 -24.76
C TYR A 483 15.85 -13.90 -24.90
N ILE A 484 14.70 -14.41 -24.43
CA ILE A 484 14.25 -15.78 -24.77
C ILE A 484 14.15 -15.94 -26.29
N SER A 485 13.51 -15.01 -27.00
CA SER A 485 13.34 -15.09 -28.45
C SER A 485 14.67 -15.06 -29.21
N GLN A 486 15.68 -14.41 -28.64
CA GLN A 486 17.06 -14.35 -29.16
C GLN A 486 17.94 -15.50 -28.69
N LYS A 487 17.41 -16.45 -27.89
CA LYS A 487 18.13 -17.55 -27.25
C LYS A 487 19.27 -17.12 -26.31
N ASP A 488 19.18 -15.90 -25.79
CA ASP A 488 20.07 -15.42 -24.73
C ASP A 488 19.44 -15.73 -23.38
N PHE A 489 19.52 -17.00 -22.99
CA PHE A 489 18.82 -17.51 -21.81
C PHE A 489 19.40 -16.95 -20.51
N ILE A 490 20.68 -16.58 -20.48
CA ILE A 490 21.34 -16.03 -19.29
C ILE A 490 20.74 -14.66 -18.96
N ARG A 491 20.71 -13.73 -19.93
CA ARG A 491 20.12 -12.39 -19.70
C ARG A 491 18.61 -12.48 -19.47
N ALA A 492 17.93 -13.42 -20.12
CA ALA A 492 16.52 -13.66 -19.87
C ALA A 492 16.26 -14.11 -18.42
N GLU A 493 17.03 -15.09 -17.92
CA GLU A 493 16.89 -15.63 -16.58
C GLU A 493 17.05 -14.55 -15.51
N GLU A 494 18.11 -13.74 -15.60
CA GLU A 494 18.38 -12.66 -14.65
C GLU A 494 17.17 -11.72 -14.50
N LEU A 495 16.64 -11.23 -15.62
CA LEU A 495 15.52 -10.29 -15.64
C LEU A 495 14.20 -10.92 -15.18
N LEU A 496 13.90 -12.13 -15.66
CA LEU A 496 12.64 -12.80 -15.33
C LEU A 496 12.60 -13.25 -13.88
N GLN A 497 13.73 -13.71 -13.33
CA GLN A 497 13.81 -14.14 -11.93
C GLN A 497 13.72 -12.94 -10.99
N GLU A 498 14.41 -11.83 -11.29
CA GLU A 498 14.29 -10.57 -10.53
C GLU A 498 12.83 -10.05 -10.57
N CYS A 499 12.18 -10.10 -11.73
CA CYS A 499 10.76 -9.73 -11.87
C CYS A 499 9.84 -10.63 -11.03
N LEU A 500 10.03 -11.94 -11.09
CA LEU A 500 9.21 -12.91 -10.37
C LEU A 500 9.30 -12.73 -8.85
N GLU A 501 10.51 -12.65 -8.29
CA GLU A 501 10.69 -12.52 -6.85
C GLU A 501 10.16 -11.18 -6.34
N THR A 502 10.31 -10.12 -7.13
CA THR A 502 9.76 -8.81 -6.77
C THR A 502 8.23 -8.80 -6.83
N ARG A 503 7.60 -9.41 -7.85
CA ARG A 503 6.13 -9.51 -7.92
C ARG A 503 5.56 -10.40 -6.82
N LYS A 504 6.21 -11.52 -6.47
CA LYS A 504 5.83 -12.34 -5.30
C LYS A 504 5.78 -11.50 -4.02
N ARG A 505 6.77 -10.63 -3.81
CA ARG A 505 6.82 -9.71 -2.67
C ARG A 505 5.76 -8.61 -2.75
N VAL A 506 5.65 -7.91 -3.88
CA VAL A 506 4.82 -6.69 -4.02
C VAL A 506 3.34 -6.98 -4.27
N LEU A 507 3.02 -8.05 -5.00
CA LEU A 507 1.66 -8.39 -5.42
C LEU A 507 1.14 -9.68 -4.78
N GLY A 508 2.03 -10.57 -4.34
CA GLY A 508 1.68 -11.87 -3.76
C GLY A 508 1.70 -13.00 -4.79
N PRO A 509 1.74 -14.26 -4.34
CA PRO A 509 1.86 -15.43 -5.22
C PRO A 509 0.65 -15.62 -6.13
N GLU A 510 -0.56 -15.30 -5.64
CA GLU A 510 -1.84 -15.50 -6.35
C GLU A 510 -2.18 -14.36 -7.32
N HIS A 511 -1.40 -13.28 -7.32
CA HIS A 511 -1.70 -12.18 -8.22
C HIS A 511 -1.45 -12.60 -9.67
N PRO A 512 -2.37 -12.32 -10.61
CA PRO A 512 -2.25 -12.70 -12.02
C PRO A 512 -0.91 -12.36 -12.66
N ASP A 513 -0.33 -11.19 -12.36
CA ASP A 513 1.00 -10.81 -12.85
C ASP A 513 2.16 -11.65 -12.28
N THR A 514 2.06 -12.12 -11.04
CA THR A 514 3.05 -13.03 -10.44
C THR A 514 2.96 -14.41 -11.07
N ILE A 515 1.74 -14.87 -11.32
CA ILE A 515 1.45 -16.14 -12.00
C ILE A 515 2.01 -16.08 -13.43
N ASN A 516 1.77 -14.98 -14.14
CA ASN A 516 2.34 -14.74 -15.47
C ASN A 516 3.88 -14.78 -15.45
N SER A 517 4.52 -14.12 -14.48
CA SER A 517 5.98 -14.20 -14.32
C SER A 517 6.47 -15.64 -14.09
N HIS A 518 5.76 -16.47 -13.32
CA HIS A 518 6.09 -17.89 -13.20
C HIS A 518 5.98 -18.64 -14.53
N TYR A 519 4.91 -18.40 -15.30
CA TYR A 519 4.77 -19.00 -16.63
C TYR A 519 5.93 -18.62 -17.56
N ASN A 520 6.45 -17.38 -17.46
CA ASN A 520 7.57 -16.95 -18.26
C ASN A 520 8.90 -17.62 -17.86
N ILE A 521 9.10 -17.94 -16.58
CA ILE A 521 10.22 -18.80 -16.15
C ILE A 521 10.06 -20.23 -16.70
N ILE A 522 8.84 -20.78 -16.68
CA ILE A 522 8.57 -22.10 -17.28
C ILE A 522 8.85 -22.07 -18.79
N ALA A 523 8.44 -21.00 -19.48
CA ALA A 523 8.69 -20.79 -20.90
C ALA A 523 10.20 -20.69 -21.21
N LEU A 524 10.97 -20.00 -20.36
CA LEU A 524 12.42 -19.96 -20.44
C LEU A 524 13.02 -21.37 -20.38
N ARG A 525 12.66 -22.18 -19.37
CA ARG A 525 13.17 -23.56 -19.23
C ARG A 525 12.81 -24.45 -20.40
N ASN A 526 11.61 -24.29 -20.95
CA ASN A 526 11.22 -24.99 -22.18
C ASN A 526 12.06 -24.56 -23.38
N ALA A 527 12.33 -23.25 -23.53
CA ALA A 527 13.14 -22.71 -24.62
C ALA A 527 14.62 -23.14 -24.54
N GLU A 528 15.16 -23.28 -23.33
CA GLU A 528 16.48 -23.86 -23.05
C GLU A 528 16.55 -25.37 -23.36
N GLY A 529 15.41 -26.05 -23.48
CA GLY A 529 15.33 -27.51 -23.57
C GLY A 529 15.39 -28.24 -22.22
N ASN A 530 15.35 -27.51 -21.09
CA ASN A 530 15.30 -28.06 -19.75
C ASN A 530 13.87 -28.47 -19.34
N ILE A 531 13.32 -29.44 -20.08
CA ILE A 531 11.96 -29.97 -19.87
C ILE A 531 11.71 -30.52 -18.46
N PRO A 532 12.67 -31.20 -17.79
CA PRO A 532 12.47 -31.68 -16.42
C PRO A 532 12.19 -30.54 -15.44
N GLU A 533 12.95 -29.46 -15.51
CA GLU A 533 12.76 -28.31 -14.62
C GLU A 533 11.48 -27.54 -14.95
N ALA A 534 11.17 -27.34 -16.23
CA ALA A 534 9.89 -26.75 -16.65
C ALA A 534 8.68 -27.52 -16.11
N SER A 535 8.75 -28.86 -16.15
CA SER A 535 7.71 -29.75 -15.62
C SER A 535 7.60 -29.63 -14.10
N ARG A 536 8.74 -29.59 -13.39
CA ARG A 536 8.78 -29.41 -11.94
C ARG A 536 8.12 -28.09 -11.51
N LEU A 537 8.50 -26.99 -12.17
CA LEU A 537 7.94 -25.65 -11.92
C LEU A 537 6.45 -25.57 -12.26
N THR A 538 6.01 -26.23 -13.33
CA THR A 538 4.59 -26.31 -13.68
C THR A 538 3.78 -27.02 -12.59
N VAL A 539 4.26 -28.16 -12.08
CA VAL A 539 3.61 -28.88 -10.98
C VAL A 539 3.58 -28.04 -9.73
N GLN A 540 4.68 -27.36 -9.39
CA GLN A 540 4.75 -26.46 -8.24
C GLN A 540 3.72 -25.33 -8.35
N LEU A 541 3.66 -24.63 -9.50
CA LEU A 541 2.69 -23.56 -9.71
C LEU A 541 1.24 -24.04 -9.52
N LEU A 542 0.90 -25.20 -10.08
CA LEU A 542 -0.44 -25.79 -9.92
C LEU A 542 -0.75 -26.19 -8.48
N GLN A 543 0.24 -26.74 -7.76
CA GLN A 543 0.08 -27.12 -6.35
C GLN A 543 -0.11 -25.90 -5.46
N ASP A 544 0.68 -24.85 -5.65
CA ASP A 544 0.57 -23.60 -4.90
C ASP A 544 -0.83 -23.00 -5.07
N HIS A 545 -1.33 -22.92 -6.30
CA HIS A 545 -2.70 -22.44 -6.59
C HIS A 545 -3.80 -23.34 -5.98
N THR A 546 -3.62 -24.67 -6.00
CA THR A 546 -4.63 -25.60 -5.48
C THR A 546 -4.70 -25.57 -3.96
N ASN A 547 -3.55 -25.50 -3.29
CA ASN A 547 -3.46 -25.43 -1.83
C ASN A 547 -4.00 -24.10 -1.30
N LEU A 548 -3.85 -23.01 -2.05
CA LEU A 548 -4.35 -21.69 -1.69
C LEU A 548 -5.85 -21.52 -1.96
N LEU A 549 -6.37 -22.13 -3.04
CA LEU A 549 -7.82 -22.21 -3.29
C LEU A 549 -8.56 -23.09 -2.26
N SER A 550 -7.90 -24.09 -1.68
CA SER A 550 -8.51 -24.96 -0.65
C SER A 550 -8.43 -24.37 0.77
N SER A 551 -7.44 -23.50 1.06
CA SER A 551 -7.37 -22.78 2.34
C SER A 551 -8.25 -21.52 2.39
N SER A 552 -8.72 -21.02 1.24
CA SER A 552 -9.62 -19.87 1.11
C SER A 552 -11.11 -20.23 0.93
N TYR A 553 -11.47 -21.53 0.91
CA TYR A 553 -12.83 -21.99 0.64
C TYR A 553 -13.59 -22.43 1.90
N GLU A 554 -14.40 -21.53 2.48
CA GLU A 554 -15.69 -21.91 3.08
C GLU A 554 -16.79 -21.62 2.04
N PRO A 555 -17.71 -22.56 1.76
CA PRO A 555 -18.49 -22.55 0.53
C PRO A 555 -19.72 -21.63 0.64
N ARG A 556 -19.90 -20.73 -0.32
CA ARG A 556 -21.24 -20.29 -0.77
C ARG A 556 -21.39 -20.46 -2.29
N ASN A 557 -22.35 -21.32 -2.60
CA ASN A 557 -22.82 -21.80 -3.89
C ASN A 557 -22.64 -20.93 -5.15
N SER A 558 -22.23 -21.68 -6.19
CA SER A 558 -22.77 -21.75 -7.56
C SER A 558 -22.03 -21.02 -8.70
N SER A 559 -21.61 -21.87 -9.65
CA SER A 559 -21.17 -21.65 -11.04
C SER A 559 -19.89 -20.85 -11.27
N HIS A 560 -18.74 -21.53 -11.27
CA HIS A 560 -17.45 -21.01 -11.76
C HIS A 560 -16.92 -21.85 -12.96
N PRO A 561 -16.18 -21.26 -13.92
CA PRO A 561 -15.91 -21.82 -15.25
C PRO A 561 -14.69 -22.77 -15.28
N LEU A 562 -14.76 -23.88 -14.53
CA LEU A 562 -13.73 -24.92 -14.53
C LEU A 562 -13.85 -25.93 -15.70
N LYS A 563 -14.70 -25.68 -16.71
CA LYS A 563 -14.99 -26.65 -17.79
C LYS A 563 -14.07 -26.63 -19.02
N HIS A 564 -13.09 -25.72 -19.11
CA HIS A 564 -12.24 -25.65 -20.31
C HIS A 564 -10.80 -26.21 -20.17
N TRP A 565 -10.39 -26.67 -18.98
CA TRP A 565 -9.02 -27.14 -18.76
C TRP A 565 -8.82 -28.66 -18.70
N SER A 566 -9.88 -29.46 -18.95
CA SER A 566 -9.77 -30.93 -18.98
C SER A 566 -9.29 -31.53 -20.31
N LYS A 567 -8.83 -30.71 -21.28
CA LYS A 567 -8.43 -31.19 -22.62
C LYS A 567 -6.92 -31.15 -22.91
N PHE A 568 -6.10 -30.63 -21.99
CA PHE A 568 -4.63 -30.64 -22.13
C PHE A 568 -3.93 -31.74 -21.31
N ALA A 569 -4.63 -32.41 -20.40
CA ALA A 569 -4.07 -33.51 -19.59
C ALA A 569 -4.15 -34.91 -20.25
N SER A 570 -4.76 -35.06 -21.44
CA SER A 570 -4.97 -36.37 -22.06
C SER A 570 -4.01 -36.72 -23.22
N ILE A 571 -2.95 -35.93 -23.46
CA ILE A 571 -1.98 -36.21 -24.53
C ILE A 571 -0.63 -36.73 -23.99
N THR A 572 -0.38 -36.62 -22.68
CA THR A 572 0.88 -37.06 -22.05
C THR A 572 0.81 -38.37 -21.27
N SER A 573 -0.35 -39.06 -21.20
CA SER A 573 -0.49 -40.33 -20.46
C SER A 573 -0.61 -41.61 -21.31
N GLN A 574 -0.57 -41.55 -22.64
CA GLN A 574 -0.72 -42.73 -23.51
C GLN A 574 0.57 -43.30 -24.12
N LYS A 575 1.76 -42.91 -23.64
CA LYS A 575 3.04 -43.49 -24.10
C LYS A 575 3.94 -44.06 -22.99
N ARG A 576 3.38 -44.48 -21.84
CA ARG A 576 4.17 -45.07 -20.74
C ARG A 576 3.74 -46.45 -20.24
N THR A 577 2.93 -47.18 -21.00
CA THR A 577 2.58 -48.58 -20.69
C THR A 577 2.57 -49.44 -21.95
N ALA A 578 3.75 -49.72 -22.49
CA ALA A 578 4.00 -50.88 -23.36
C ALA A 578 5.51 -50.95 -23.61
N LEU A 579 6.27 -51.53 -22.67
CA LEU A 579 7.61 -52.10 -22.87
C LEU A 579 8.15 -52.56 -21.50
N THR A 580 7.69 -53.72 -21.01
CA THR A 580 8.45 -54.65 -20.16
C THR A 580 7.57 -55.82 -19.69
N THR A 581 7.53 -56.90 -20.47
CA THR A 581 7.46 -58.28 -19.96
C THR A 581 7.92 -59.23 -21.08
N PRO A 582 8.98 -60.04 -20.87
CA PRO A 582 9.40 -61.05 -21.83
C PRO A 582 8.81 -62.45 -21.56
N GLN A 583 8.48 -63.12 -22.67
CA GLN A 583 8.47 -64.58 -22.93
C GLN A 583 7.34 -65.48 -22.39
N PRO A 584 7.05 -66.63 -23.04
CA PRO A 584 7.70 -67.24 -24.23
C PRO A 584 6.97 -67.05 -25.56
#